data_AF-A0A349MB76-F1
#
_entry.id   AF-A0A349MB76-F1
#
_cell.length_a   1.000
_cell.length_b   1.000
_cell.length_c   1.000
_cell.angle_alpha   90.00
_cell.angle_beta   90.00
_cell.angle_gamma   90.00
#
_symmetry.space_group_name_H-M   'P 1'
#
loop_
_entity.id
_entity.type
_entity.pdbx_description
1 polymer ?
#
loop_
_entity_poly.entity_id
_entity_poly.type
_entity_poly.pdbx_seq_one_letter_code
_entity_poly.pdbx_strand_id
1 'polypeptide(L)'
;MCNRTTPMRTCLHVCTSIFRIMTLPELIDQIKSQPRLFIRFHASWCGVCKLLAPHVKSLKEAEAMSEVKFIDVDVEEHLDVKQAFKINDLPYFAGFKDGKLLEEFATAKKDKVSELAEACAS
;
A
#
# COMPACT_ATOMS: atom_id res chain seq x y z
N MET A 1 -39.85 12.68 -7.71
CA MET A 1 -38.83 13.72 -7.46
C MET A 1 -38.68 13.89 -5.95
N CYS A 2 -37.60 13.34 -5.37
CA CYS A 2 -37.10 13.71 -4.05
C CYS A 2 -35.58 13.58 -4.12
N ASN A 3 -34.94 14.74 -4.23
CA ASN A 3 -33.52 14.96 -4.37
C ASN A 3 -32.86 14.83 -2.98
N ARG A 4 -31.92 13.91 -2.78
CA ARG A 4 -31.02 13.93 -1.61
C ARG A 4 -29.57 13.82 -2.06
N THR A 5 -28.86 14.88 -1.72
CA THR A 5 -27.49 15.24 -2.05
C THR A 5 -26.53 14.58 -1.04
N THR A 6 -25.53 13.84 -1.55
CA THR A 6 -24.20 13.48 -0.97
C THR A 6 -24.09 12.62 0.31
N PRO A 7 -22.89 12.07 0.65
CA PRO A 7 -21.93 11.30 -0.16
C PRO A 7 -21.55 9.96 0.55
N MET A 8 -20.82 9.09 -0.14
CA MET A 8 -19.98 8.00 0.40
C MET A 8 -20.36 7.44 1.78
N ARG A 9 -21.37 6.58 1.84
CA ARG A 9 -21.45 5.57 2.91
C ARG A 9 -20.86 4.28 2.37
N THR A 10 -19.54 4.28 2.22
CA THR A 10 -18.80 3.03 2.04
C THR A 10 -19.06 2.24 3.31
N CYS A 11 -19.79 1.14 3.16
CA CYS A 11 -19.90 0.09 4.14
C CYS A 11 -18.49 -0.50 4.31
N LEU A 12 -17.63 0.21 5.04
CA LEU A 12 -16.30 -0.27 5.40
C LEU A 12 -16.49 -1.22 6.58
N HIS A 13 -17.09 -2.37 6.28
CA HIS A 13 -16.77 -3.56 7.03
C HIS A 13 -15.27 -3.76 6.79
N VAL A 14 -14.46 -3.24 7.72
CA VAL A 14 -13.02 -3.47 7.80
C VAL A 14 -12.85 -4.97 8.03
N CYS A 15 -12.93 -5.73 6.95
CA CYS A 15 -12.50 -7.10 6.92
C CYS A 15 -10.98 -7.02 6.84
N THR A 16 -10.36 -6.95 8.02
CA THR A 16 -8.94 -7.19 8.23
C THR A 16 -8.65 -8.65 7.89
N SER A 17 -8.75 -8.98 6.61
CA SER A 17 -8.53 -10.32 6.09
C SER A 17 -7.60 -10.17 4.90
N ILE A 18 -6.32 -10.33 5.22
CA ILE A 18 -5.21 -10.76 4.36
C ILE A 18 -5.67 -10.91 2.90
N PHE A 19 -5.56 -9.85 2.10
CA PHE A 19 -5.90 -9.91 0.67
C PHE A 19 -4.79 -10.72 -0.01
N ARG A 20 -5.03 -12.03 -0.12
CA ARG A 20 -4.06 -13.06 -0.51
C ARG A 20 -3.97 -13.26 -2.02
N ILE A 21 -4.50 -12.34 -2.83
CA ILE A 21 -4.50 -12.48 -4.29
C ILE A 21 -4.11 -11.14 -4.88
N MET A 22 -3.05 -11.11 -5.70
CA MET A 22 -2.75 -9.86 -6.40
C MET A 22 -2.10 -10.07 -7.76
N THR A 23 -2.95 -10.22 -8.75
CA THR A 23 -2.59 -9.90 -10.13
C THR A 23 -2.52 -8.38 -10.30
N LEU A 24 -1.81 -7.92 -11.33
CA LEU A 24 -1.72 -6.50 -11.67
C LEU A 24 -3.08 -5.75 -11.73
N PRO A 25 -4.14 -6.28 -12.38
CA PRO A 25 -5.42 -5.57 -12.46
C PRO A 25 -6.11 -5.39 -11.10
N GLU A 26 -6.00 -6.38 -10.21
CA GLU A 26 -6.56 -6.31 -8.85
C GLU A 26 -5.87 -5.20 -8.04
N LEU A 27 -4.55 -5.06 -8.18
CA LEU A 27 -3.80 -3.97 -7.54
C LEU A 27 -4.28 -2.60 -8.03
N ILE A 28 -4.52 -2.45 -9.33
CA ILE A 28 -5.03 -1.20 -9.91
C ILE A 28 -6.45 -0.91 -9.41
N ASP A 29 -7.30 -1.92 -9.26
CA ASP A 29 -8.63 -1.76 -8.67
C ASP A 29 -8.55 -1.27 -7.23
N GLN A 30 -7.65 -1.84 -6.42
CA GLN A 30 -7.42 -1.38 -5.05
C GLN A 30 -6.92 0.07 -4.99
N ILE A 31 -6.02 0.46 -5.89
CA ILE A 31 -5.56 1.86 -5.99
C ILE A 31 -6.72 2.81 -6.26
N LYS A 32 -7.69 2.41 -7.08
CA LYS A 32 -8.88 3.23 -7.40
C LYS A 32 -9.94 3.17 -6.31
N SER A 33 -10.10 2.03 -5.64
CA SER A 33 -11.13 1.83 -4.63
C SER A 33 -10.76 2.44 -3.27
N GLN A 34 -9.47 2.51 -2.95
CA GLN A 34 -9.00 2.99 -1.65
C GLN A 34 -8.50 4.43 -1.76
N PRO A 35 -8.98 5.35 -0.90
CA PRO A 35 -8.55 6.75 -0.94
C PRO A 35 -7.13 6.93 -0.44
N ARG A 36 -6.61 6.03 0.39
CA ARG A 36 -5.25 6.07 0.93
C ARG A 36 -4.68 4.66 0.90
N LEU A 37 -3.63 4.44 0.12
CA LEU A 37 -3.05 3.13 -0.09
C LEU A 37 -1.53 3.21 -0.01
N PHE A 38 -0.94 2.32 0.77
CA PHE A 38 0.49 2.17 0.90
C PHE A 38 0.86 0.76 0.46
N ILE A 39 1.67 0.64 -0.59
CA ILE A 39 2.09 -0.65 -1.14
C ILE A 39 3.57 -0.85 -0.84
N ARG A 40 3.88 -1.97 -0.20
CA ARG A 40 5.25 -2.44 0.00
C ARG A 40 5.51 -3.63 -0.90
N PHE A 41 6.60 -3.55 -1.66
CA PHE A 41 7.11 -4.64 -2.47
C PHE A 41 8.32 -5.26 -1.77
N HIS A 42 8.25 -6.56 -1.54
CA HIS A 42 9.28 -7.33 -0.85
C HIS A 42 9.59 -8.63 -1.59
N ALA A 43 10.64 -9.30 -1.13
CA ALA A 43 11.02 -10.63 -1.57
C ALA A 43 11.48 -11.45 -0.37
N SER A 44 11.35 -12.77 -0.44
CA SER A 44 11.65 -13.66 0.69
C SER A 44 13.15 -13.76 1.01
N TRP A 45 14.02 -13.58 0.01
CA TRP A 45 15.49 -13.54 0.19
C TRP A 45 16.02 -12.17 0.61
N CYS A 46 15.20 -11.13 0.61
CA CYS A 46 15.63 -9.77 0.95
C CYS A 46 15.77 -9.58 2.47
N GLY A 47 17.01 -9.69 2.97
CA GLY A 47 17.30 -9.52 4.40
C GLY A 47 16.88 -8.16 4.98
N VAL A 48 17.05 -7.08 4.21
CA VAL A 48 16.65 -5.72 4.59
C VAL A 48 15.13 -5.59 4.73
N CYS A 49 14.38 -6.25 3.84
CA CYS A 49 12.91 -6.27 3.87
C CYS A 49 12.39 -6.89 5.18
N LYS A 50 13.07 -7.92 5.69
CA LYS A 50 12.75 -8.58 6.96
C LYS A 50 13.00 -7.66 8.16
N LEU A 51 14.01 -6.80 8.11
CA LEU A 51 14.29 -5.79 9.14
C LEU A 51 13.25 -4.65 9.16
N LEU A 52 12.67 -4.34 7.99
CA LEU A 52 11.62 -3.33 7.84
C LEU A 52 10.22 -3.86 8.18
N ALA A 53 10.00 -5.17 8.12
CA ALA A 53 8.72 -5.79 8.46
C ALA A 53 8.13 -5.38 9.82
N PRO A 54 8.86 -5.41 10.95
CA PRO A 54 8.31 -4.95 12.23
C PRO A 54 7.98 -3.45 12.22
N HIS A 55 8.79 -2.63 11.54
CA HIS A 55 8.54 -1.19 11.43
C HIS A 55 7.24 -0.89 10.69
N VAL A 56 7.07 -1.52 9.52
CA VAL A 56 5.85 -1.39 8.72
C VAL A 56 4.64 -1.95 9.47
N LYS A 57 4.80 -3.03 10.24
CA LYS A 57 3.74 -3.55 11.10
C LYS A 57 3.33 -2.53 12.18
N SER A 58 4.30 -1.89 12.84
CA SER A 58 4.01 -0.82 13.80
C SER A 58 3.29 0.37 13.15
N LEU A 59 3.65 0.73 11.91
CA LEU A 59 2.92 1.75 11.15
C LEU A 59 1.48 1.33 10.85
N LYS A 60 1.25 0.06 10.47
CA LYS A 60 -0.10 -0.49 10.26
C LYS A 60 -0.95 -0.45 11.53
N GLU A 61 -0.34 -0.65 12.68
CA GLU A 61 -1.01 -0.66 13.99
C GLU A 61 -1.18 0.76 14.58
N ALA A 62 -0.59 1.79 13.97
CA ALA A 62 -0.70 3.17 14.42
C ALA A 62 -2.08 3.76 14.09
N GLU A 63 -2.72 4.42 15.07
CA GLU A 63 -4.03 5.06 14.88
C GLU A 63 -4.03 6.11 13.77
N ALA A 64 -2.92 6.86 13.64
CA ALA A 64 -2.74 7.84 12.55
C ALA A 64 -2.83 7.22 11.15
N MET A 65 -2.61 5.91 11.04
CA MET A 65 -2.62 5.15 9.79
C MET A 65 -3.84 4.24 9.64
N SER A 66 -4.84 4.38 10.52
CA SER A 66 -6.06 3.55 10.51
C SER A 66 -6.85 3.69 9.20
N GLU A 67 -6.81 4.86 8.57
CA GLU A 67 -7.41 5.12 7.25
C GLU A 67 -6.51 4.71 6.08
N VAL A 68 -5.24 4.39 6.30
CA VAL A 68 -4.29 3.99 5.26
C VAL A 68 -4.33 2.47 5.07
N LYS A 69 -4.65 2.02 3.85
CA LYS A 69 -4.63 0.60 3.53
C LYS A 69 -3.20 0.17 3.18
N PHE A 70 -2.62 -0.75 3.95
CA PHE A 70 -1.29 -1.27 3.67
C PHE A 70 -1.34 -2.61 2.94
N ILE A 71 -0.77 -2.66 1.75
CA ILE A 71 -0.63 -3.85 0.91
C ILE A 71 0.82 -4.31 0.90
N ASP A 72 1.01 -5.62 0.97
CA ASP A 72 2.31 -6.26 0.86
C ASP A 72 2.33 -7.15 -0.37
N VAL A 73 3.36 -7.00 -1.20
CA VAL A 73 3.45 -7.68 -2.49
C VAL A 73 4.78 -8.39 -2.59
N ASP A 74 4.74 -9.70 -2.75
CA ASP A 74 5.92 -10.46 -3.10
C ASP A 74 6.17 -10.33 -4.61
N VAL A 75 7.27 -9.69 -4.98
CA VAL A 75 7.60 -9.46 -6.41
C VAL A 75 8.20 -10.70 -7.09
N GLU A 76 8.52 -11.75 -6.33
CA GLU A 76 8.98 -13.03 -6.89
C GLU A 76 7.78 -13.88 -7.32
N GLU A 77 6.73 -13.89 -6.51
CA GLU A 77 5.46 -14.53 -6.85
C GLU A 77 4.67 -13.75 -7.92
N HIS A 78 4.88 -12.43 -8.02
CA HIS A 78 4.13 -11.54 -8.91
C HIS A 78 5.04 -10.75 -9.87
N LEU A 79 5.63 -11.46 -10.85
CA LEU A 79 6.51 -10.87 -11.87
C LEU A 79 5.83 -9.82 -12.76
N ASP A 80 4.53 -9.93 -13.02
CA ASP A 80 3.77 -8.93 -13.78
C ASP A 80 3.76 -7.58 -13.07
N VAL A 81 3.60 -7.59 -11.75
CA VAL A 81 3.62 -6.39 -10.92
C VAL A 81 5.03 -5.79 -10.89
N LYS A 82 6.05 -6.64 -10.74
CA LYS A 82 7.46 -6.22 -10.80
C LYS A 82 7.77 -5.47 -12.11
N GLN A 83 7.30 -5.99 -13.24
CA GLN A 83 7.52 -5.39 -14.56
C GLN A 83 6.73 -4.10 -14.75
N ALA A 84 5.46 -4.07 -14.32
CA ALA A 84 4.60 -2.89 -14.45
C ALA A 84 5.15 -1.70 -13.66
N PHE A 85 5.60 -1.93 -12.43
CA PHE A 85 6.19 -0.93 -11.54
C PHE A 85 7.71 -0.74 -11.76
N LYS A 86 8.30 -1.46 -12.72
CA LYS A 86 9.74 -1.42 -13.04
C LYS A 86 10.62 -1.50 -11.79
N ILE A 87 10.32 -2.44 -10.90
CA ILE A 87 11.01 -2.59 -9.63
C ILE A 87 12.37 -3.24 -9.88
N ASN A 88 13.43 -2.44 -9.77
CA ASN A 88 14.82 -2.89 -9.92
C ASN A 88 15.47 -3.17 -8.56
N ASP A 89 15.11 -2.39 -7.54
CA ASP A 89 15.71 -2.44 -6.20
C ASP A 89 14.64 -2.78 -5.15
N LEU A 90 15.03 -3.59 -4.17
CA LEU A 90 14.18 -3.97 -3.03
C LEU A 90 14.86 -3.56 -1.72
N PRO A 91 14.10 -3.10 -0.71
CA PRO A 91 12.63 -2.97 -0.71
C PRO A 91 12.15 -1.75 -1.49
N TYR A 92 10.99 -1.90 -2.14
CA TYR A 92 10.35 -0.83 -2.91
C TYR A 92 9.02 -0.44 -2.27
N PHE A 93 8.71 0.85 -2.28
CA PHE A 93 7.51 1.39 -1.67
C PHE A 93 6.81 2.33 -2.63
N ALA A 94 5.48 2.27 -2.66
CA ALA A 94 4.66 3.17 -3.44
C ALA A 94 3.46 3.64 -2.61
N GLY A 95 3.30 4.95 -2.49
CA GLY A 95 2.19 5.61 -1.82
C GLY A 95 1.18 6.15 -2.82
N PHE A 96 -0.10 5.91 -2.57
CA PHE A 96 -1.20 6.39 -3.39
C PHE A 96 -2.24 7.10 -2.52
N LYS A 97 -2.80 8.17 -3.09
CA LYS A 97 -3.89 8.93 -2.51
C LYS A 97 -4.91 9.28 -3.58
N ASP A 98 -6.16 8.91 -3.35
CA ASP A 98 -7.29 9.11 -4.27
C ASP A 98 -7.02 8.54 -5.67
N GLY A 99 -6.44 7.34 -5.74
CA GLY A 99 -6.05 6.70 -7.00
C GLY A 99 -4.87 7.37 -7.73
N LYS A 100 -4.23 8.39 -7.14
CA LYS A 100 -3.06 9.07 -7.69
C LYS A 100 -1.80 8.62 -6.96
N LEU A 101 -0.74 8.34 -7.71
CA LEU A 101 0.58 8.08 -7.16
C LEU A 101 1.11 9.36 -6.48
N LEU A 102 1.47 9.26 -5.20
CA LEU A 102 2.15 10.31 -4.46
C LEU A 102 3.66 10.22 -4.70
N GLU A 103 4.25 9.11 -4.29
CA GLU A 103 5.68 8.85 -4.36
C GLU A 103 5.92 7.34 -4.50
N GLU A 104 6.96 6.99 -5.27
CA GLU A 104 7.46 5.63 -5.40
C GLU A 104 8.99 5.62 -5.33
N PHE A 105 9.56 4.80 -4.47
CA PHE A 105 11.01 4.71 -4.32
C PHE A 105 11.47 3.40 -3.67
N ALA A 106 12.67 2.97 -4.04
CA ALA A 106 13.40 1.94 -3.31
C ALA A 106 14.16 2.58 -2.14
N THR A 107 13.91 2.12 -0.92
CA THR A 107 14.67 2.60 0.25
C THR A 107 14.87 1.50 1.28
N ALA A 108 16.05 1.50 1.90
CA ALA A 108 16.32 0.71 3.10
C ALA A 108 16.13 1.52 4.40
N LYS A 109 15.85 2.82 4.30
CA LYS A 109 15.76 3.73 5.45
C LYS A 109 14.33 3.79 6.00
N LYS A 110 14.17 3.44 7.28
CA LYS A 110 12.89 3.48 8.01
C LYS A 110 12.25 4.87 8.02
N ASP A 111 13.08 5.90 8.12
CA ASP A 111 12.67 7.31 8.16
C ASP A 111 11.85 7.70 6.92
N LYS A 112 12.39 7.42 5.73
CA LYS A 112 11.71 7.60 4.44
C LYS A 112 10.39 6.82 4.33
N VAL A 113 10.33 5.62 4.94
CA VAL A 113 9.12 4.79 4.93
C VAL A 113 8.03 5.39 5.80
N SER A 114 8.38 5.91 6.97
CA SER A 114 7.45 6.63 7.84
C SER A 114 6.93 7.90 7.14
N GLU A 115 7.83 8.69 6.55
CA GLU A 115 7.48 9.92 5.82
C GLU A 115 6.44 9.66 4.72
N LEU A 116 6.62 8.60 3.92
CA LEU A 116 5.65 8.21 2.89
C LEU A 116 4.32 7.74 3.48
N ALA A 117 4.33 6.97 4.57
CA ALA A 117 3.11 6.53 5.23
C ALA A 117 2.31 7.72 5.79
N GLU A 118 3.00 8.69 6.40
CA GLU A 118 2.44 9.94 6.89
C GLU A 118 1.89 10.82 5.76
N ALA A 119 2.59 10.87 4.62
CA ALA A 119 2.11 11.56 3.42
C ALA A 119 0.83 10.93 2.85
N CYS A 120 0.69 9.60 2.94
CA CYS A 120 -0.54 8.90 2.57
C CYS A 120 -1.69 9.13 3.57
N ALA A 121 -1.37 9.37 4.84
CA ALA A 121 -2.33 9.60 5.91
C ALA A 121 -2.88 11.04 5.98
N SER A 122 -2.03 12.04 5.67
CA SER A 122 -2.44 13.45 5.48
C SER A 122 -3.38 13.61 4.29
#